data_AF-A0A935FCT7-F1
#
_entry.id   AF-A0A935FCT7-F1
#
_cell.length_a   1.000
_cell.length_b   1.000
_cell.length_c   1.000
_cell.angle_alpha   90.00
_cell.angle_beta   90.00
_cell.angle_gamma   90.00
#
_symmetry.space_group_name_H-M   'P 1'
#
loop_
_entity.id
_entity.type
_entity.pdbx_description
1 polymer ?
#
loop_
_entity_poly.entity_id
_entity_poly.type
_entity_poly.pdbx_seq_one_letter_code
_entity_poly.pdbx_strand_id
1 'polypeptide(L)'
;MDGFYGKAGTICNRTCKGAVKNNTAVLMVAFKKLKRGKYHFSVRMITEEGSRFSHEELTYMYKCRLEEVIREDPSNYLWSHRRWKHQWKPEYGEIFSFEN
;
A
#
# COMPACT_ATOMS: atom_id res chain seq x y z
N MET A 1 -15.33 1.04 -5.35
CA MET A 1 -15.36 0.71 -3.90
C MET A 1 -13.94 0.29 -3.53
N ASP A 2 -13.03 1.24 -3.38
CA ASP A 2 -11.61 0.91 -3.62
C ASP A 2 -10.82 0.79 -2.32
N GLY A 3 -11.30 -0.11 -1.46
CA GLY A 3 -10.54 -0.65 -0.34
C GLY A 3 -9.42 -1.61 -0.80
N PHE A 4 -8.76 -2.27 0.16
CA PHE A 4 -7.77 -3.31 -0.14
C PHE A 4 -8.50 -4.57 -0.66
N TYR A 5 -8.28 -4.95 -1.91
CA TYR A 5 -9.08 -5.97 -2.63
C TYR A 5 -10.60 -5.73 -2.54
N GLY A 6 -11.03 -4.47 -2.70
CA GLY A 6 -12.46 -4.10 -2.69
C GLY A 6 -13.13 -4.15 -1.30
N LYS A 7 -12.38 -4.44 -0.25
CA LYS A 7 -12.86 -4.42 1.14
C LYS A 7 -12.21 -3.28 1.90
N ALA A 8 -13.00 -2.55 2.68
CA ALA A 8 -12.48 -1.50 3.55
C ALA A 8 -11.44 -2.08 4.52
N GLY A 9 -10.24 -1.52 4.51
CA GLY A 9 -9.12 -1.99 5.31
C GLY A 9 -8.18 -0.84 5.63
N THR A 10 -7.52 -0.91 6.78
CA THR A 10 -6.60 0.13 7.22
C THR A 10 -5.21 -0.06 6.61
N ILE A 11 -4.61 1.04 6.18
CA ILE A 11 -3.21 1.11 5.76
C ILE A 11 -2.54 2.20 6.60
N CYS A 12 -1.30 1.96 7.00
CA CYS A 12 -0.53 2.95 7.73
C CYS A 12 -0.27 4.17 6.83
N ASN A 13 -0.73 5.35 7.25
CA ASN A 13 -0.55 6.61 6.51
C ASN A 13 0.66 7.43 6.99
N ARG A 14 1.31 7.05 8.10
CA ARG A 14 2.39 7.84 8.72
C ARG A 14 3.58 8.05 7.80
N THR A 15 3.96 7.01 7.04
CA THR A 15 5.06 7.09 6.08
C THR A 15 4.74 8.07 4.95
N CYS A 16 3.53 8.00 4.40
CA CYS A 16 3.06 8.93 3.37
C CYS A 16 3.00 10.37 3.91
N LYS A 17 2.48 10.59 5.13
CA LYS A 17 2.49 11.92 5.77
C LYS A 17 3.89 12.50 5.90
N GLY A 18 4.86 11.68 6.31
CA GLY A 18 6.27 12.09 6.39
C GLY A 18 6.84 12.46 5.02
N ALA A 19 6.50 11.69 3.99
CA ALA A 19 6.96 11.93 2.63
C ALA A 19 6.43 13.24 2.03
N VAL A 20 5.16 13.55 2.26
CA VAL A 20 4.58 14.85 1.87
C VAL A 20 5.27 16.00 2.60
N LYS A 21 5.41 15.88 3.92
CA LYS A 21 5.98 16.94 4.77
C LYS A 21 7.43 17.29 4.39
N ASN A 22 8.23 16.28 4.06
CA ASN A 22 9.67 16.43 3.82
C ASN A 22 10.04 16.44 2.34
N ASN A 23 9.05 16.38 1.43
CA ASN A 23 9.23 16.18 -0.01
C ASN A 23 10.23 15.07 -0.36
N THR A 24 10.01 13.87 0.16
CA THR A 24 10.92 12.73 -0.09
C THR A 24 10.35 11.79 -1.14
N ALA A 25 11.24 11.15 -1.91
CA ALA A 25 10.88 10.07 -2.80
C ALA A 25 10.22 8.90 -2.04
N VAL A 26 9.23 8.27 -2.67
CA VAL A 26 8.52 7.10 -2.14
C VAL A 26 8.78 5.93 -3.09
N LEU A 27 9.33 4.86 -2.54
CA LEU A 27 9.68 3.64 -3.26
C LEU A 27 8.90 2.46 -2.70
N MET A 28 8.35 1.62 -3.57
CA MET A 28 7.82 0.31 -3.22
C MET A 28 8.94 -0.73 -3.34
N VAL A 29 9.20 -1.46 -2.26
CA VAL A 29 10.13 -2.59 -2.27
C VAL A 29 9.32 -3.87 -2.18
N ALA A 30 9.41 -4.72 -3.20
CA ALA A 30 8.79 -6.03 -3.24
C ALA A 30 9.86 -7.11 -3.08
N PHE A 31 9.64 -8.03 -2.14
CA PHE A 31 10.52 -9.17 -1.89
C PHE A 31 9.93 -10.42 -2.51
N LYS A 32 10.74 -11.23 -3.17
CA LYS A 32 10.40 -12.56 -3.67
C LYS A 32 11.37 -13.58 -3.08
N LYS A 33 10.85 -14.64 -2.48
CA LYS A 33 11.65 -15.74 -1.96
C LYS A 33 11.96 -16.71 -3.09
N LEU A 34 13.22 -16.81 -3.50
CA LEU A 34 13.63 -17.73 -4.56
C LEU A 34 13.86 -19.15 -4.02
N LYS A 35 14.55 -19.25 -2.87
CA LYS A 35 14.76 -20.50 -2.12
C LYS A 35 15.15 -20.19 -0.68
N ARG A 36 15.30 -21.22 0.16
CA ARG A 36 15.74 -21.04 1.56
C ARG A 36 17.04 -20.23 1.59
N GLY A 37 17.03 -19.10 2.29
CA GLY A 37 18.17 -18.19 2.43
C GLY A 37 18.49 -17.33 1.20
N LYS A 38 17.70 -17.37 0.12
CA LYS A 38 17.88 -16.50 -1.05
C LYS A 38 16.61 -15.74 -1.38
N TYR A 39 16.70 -14.42 -1.29
CA TYR A 39 15.63 -13.48 -1.59
C TYR A 39 16.07 -12.55 -2.69
N HIS A 40 15.14 -12.19 -3.56
CA HIS A 40 15.29 -11.13 -4.55
C HIS A 40 14.40 -9.97 -4.11
N PHE A 41 14.92 -8.75 -4.15
CA PHE A 41 14.10 -7.56 -3.97
C PHE A 41 14.07 -6.77 -5.27
N SER A 42 12.89 -6.30 -5.64
CA SER A 42 12.71 -5.35 -6.73
C SER A 42 12.20 -4.04 -6.16
N VAL A 43 12.80 -2.93 -6.59
CA VAL A 43 12.38 -1.59 -6.19
C VAL A 43 11.60 -0.98 -7.35
N ARG A 44 10.44 -0.39 -7.06
CA ARG A 44 9.64 0.35 -8.03
C ARG A 44 9.36 1.73 -7.45
N MET A 45 9.59 2.77 -8.25
CA MET A 45 9.33 4.15 -7.85
C MET A 45 7.83 4.42 -7.84
N ILE A 46 7.33 5.06 -6.78
CA ILE A 46 5.96 5.60 -6.71
C ILE A 46 5.98 7.08 -7.09
N THR A 47 6.86 7.86 -6.44
CA THR A 47 7.12 9.27 -6.78
C THR A 47 8.52 9.66 -6.35
N GLU A 48 9.14 10.63 -7.05
CA GLU A 48 10.38 11.29 -6.62
C GLU A 48 10.10 12.45 -5.65
N GLU A 49 8.92 13.05 -5.76
CA GLU A 49 8.53 14.24 -5.03
C GLU A 49 7.27 13.95 -4.22
N GLY A 50 7.45 13.64 -2.93
CA GLY A 50 6.36 13.34 -2.02
C GLY A 50 5.40 14.51 -1.81
N SER A 51 5.88 15.76 -1.89
CA SER A 51 5.05 16.94 -1.61
C SER A 51 4.07 17.32 -2.72
N ARG A 52 4.18 16.68 -3.89
CA ARG A 52 3.26 16.88 -5.03
C ARG A 52 1.89 16.20 -4.85
N PHE A 53 1.75 15.36 -3.84
CA PHE A 53 0.57 14.55 -3.58
C PHE A 53 0.08 14.77 -2.15
N SER A 54 -1.21 14.57 -1.93
CA SER A 54 -1.76 14.37 -0.59
C SER A 54 -1.28 13.03 -0.01
N HIS A 55 -1.34 12.90 1.32
CA HIS A 55 -0.93 11.65 1.95
C HIS A 55 -1.91 10.51 1.64
N GLU A 56 -3.18 10.82 1.39
CA GLU A 56 -4.23 9.91 0.93
C GLU A 56 -3.90 9.34 -0.45
N GLU A 57 -3.55 10.20 -1.41
CA GLU A 57 -3.14 9.79 -2.77
C GLU A 57 -1.91 8.89 -2.74
N LEU A 58 -0.88 9.26 -1.97
CA LEU A 58 0.32 8.41 -1.81
C LEU A 58 -0.01 7.07 -1.18
N THR A 59 -0.91 7.06 -0.19
CA THR A 59 -1.35 5.82 0.46
C THR A 59 -2.10 4.93 -0.52
N TYR A 60 -2.94 5.52 -1.39
CA TYR A 60 -3.66 4.80 -2.42
C TYR A 60 -2.74 4.24 -3.50
N MET A 61 -1.82 5.04 -4.05
CA MET A 61 -0.83 4.56 -5.02
C MET A 61 0.02 3.42 -4.44
N TYR A 62 0.44 3.55 -3.18
CA TYR A 62 1.14 2.48 -2.46
C TYR A 62 0.27 1.21 -2.32
N LYS A 63 -1.02 1.36 -1.97
CA LYS A 63 -1.97 0.24 -1.92
C LYS A 63 -2.05 -0.48 -3.25
N CYS A 64 -2.27 0.25 -4.34
CA CYS A 64 -2.38 -0.33 -5.69
C CYS A 64 -1.11 -1.11 -6.05
N ARG A 65 0.06 -0.53 -5.79
CA ARG A 65 1.35 -1.21 -6.00
C ARG A 65 1.50 -2.47 -5.16
N LEU A 66 1.07 -2.43 -3.89
CA LEU A 66 1.08 -3.58 -3.01
C LEU A 66 0.14 -4.69 -3.50
N GLU A 67 -1.06 -4.35 -3.96
CA GLU A 67 -1.99 -5.33 -4.52
C GLU A 67 -1.45 -5.98 -5.79
N GLU A 68 -0.80 -5.23 -6.68
CA GLU A 68 -0.11 -5.79 -7.84
C GLU A 68 0.97 -6.80 -7.42
N VAL A 69 1.81 -6.47 -6.44
CA VAL A 69 2.84 -7.38 -5.91
C VAL A 69 2.24 -8.65 -5.34
N ILE A 70 1.11 -8.54 -4.63
CA ILE A 70 0.42 -9.71 -4.05
C ILE A 70 -0.25 -10.53 -5.14
N ARG A 71 -0.77 -9.92 -6.21
CA ARG A 71 -1.31 -10.65 -7.38
C ARG A 71 -0.21 -11.41 -8.13
N GLU A 72 1.01 -10.85 -8.21
CA GLU A 72 2.16 -11.51 -8.87
C GLU A 72 2.61 -12.78 -8.12
N ASP A 73 2.59 -12.80 -6.79
CA ASP A 73 2.92 -13.97 -5.98
C ASP A 73 2.09 -13.98 -4.67
N PRO A 74 0.85 -14.49 -4.72
CA PRO A 74 -0.02 -14.52 -3.55
C PRO A 74 0.58 -15.33 -2.42
N SER A 75 1.31 -16.41 -2.71
CA SER A 75 1.85 -17.34 -1.70
C SER A 75 2.85 -16.67 -0.76
N ASN A 76 3.50 -15.61 -1.21
CA ASN A 76 4.55 -14.89 -0.50
C ASN A 76 4.02 -13.73 0.38
N TYR A 77 2.70 -13.51 0.40
CA TYR A 77 2.07 -12.53 1.29
C TYR A 77 1.66 -13.15 2.63
N LEU A 78 1.69 -12.34 3.71
CA LEU A 78 1.35 -12.79 5.06
C LEU A 78 -0.17 -12.85 5.29
N TRP A 79 -0.84 -13.86 4.72
CA TRP A 79 -2.30 -14.05 4.83
C TRP A 79 -2.82 -14.32 6.25
N SER A 80 -1.95 -14.72 7.18
CA SER A 80 -2.31 -14.90 8.59
C SER A 80 -2.64 -13.57 9.28
N HIS A 81 -2.23 -12.44 8.71
CA HIS A 81 -2.61 -11.13 9.21
C HIS A 81 -4.11 -10.86 8.99
N ARG A 82 -4.88 -10.75 10.09
CA ARG A 82 -6.33 -10.50 10.06
C ARG A 82 -6.65 -9.03 9.68
N ARG A 83 -6.33 -8.63 8.45
CA ARG A 83 -6.47 -7.24 7.97
C ARG A 83 -7.91 -6.72 8.09
N TRP A 84 -8.91 -7.58 7.90
CA TRP A 84 -10.34 -7.23 7.98
C TRP A 84 -11.00 -7.67 9.29
N LYS A 85 -10.24 -7.76 10.39
CA LYS A 85 -10.81 -8.12 11.70
C LYS A 85 -11.91 -7.16 12.14
N HIS A 86 -11.74 -5.88 11.83
CA HIS A 86 -12.71 -4.83 12.14
C HIS A 86 -13.45 -4.47 10.85
N GLN A 87 -14.77 -4.62 10.85
CA GLN A 87 -15.60 -4.15 9.75
C GLN A 87 -15.61 -2.62 9.78
N TRP A 88 -15.51 -2.02 8.61
CA TRP A 88 -15.69 -0.58 8.47
C TRP A 88 -17.12 -0.21 8.83
N LYS A 89 -17.26 0.93 9.48
CA LYS A 89 -18.54 1.53 9.82
C LYS A 89 -18.58 2.94 9.25
N PRO A 90 -19.75 3.45 8.83
CA PRO A 90 -19.92 4.80 8.31
C PRO A 90 -19.41 5.91 9.24
N GLU A 91 -19.40 5.66 10.55
CA GLU A 91 -18.90 6.58 11.58
C GLU A 91 -17.39 6.93 11.43
N TYR A 92 -16.62 6.12 10.70
CA TYR A 92 -15.18 6.35 10.49
C TYR A 92 -14.86 7.31 9.33
N GLY A 93 -15.87 7.79 8.62
CA GLY A 93 -15.70 8.63 7.43
C GLY A 93 -15.62 7.81 6.14
N GLU A 94 -15.51 8.50 5.02
CA GLU A 94 -15.67 7.92 3.68
C GLU A 94 -14.52 6.98 3.28
N ILE A 95 -14.85 6.00 2.43
CA ILE A 95 -13.86 5.15 1.79
C ILE A 95 -13.33 5.90 0.58
N PHE A 96 -12.09 6.36 0.66
CA PHE A 96 -11.39 7.00 -0.46
C PHE A 96 -11.48 6.12 -1.71
N SER A 97 -12.08 6.67 -2.76
CA SER A 97 -12.13 6.10 -4.09
C SER A 97 -11.52 7.14 -5.03
N PHE A 98 -10.46 6.78 -5.74
CA PHE A 98 -9.91 7.64 -6.78
C PHE A 98 -10.53 7.17 -8.08
N GLU A 99 -11.38 8.02 -8.67
CA GLU A 99 -11.83 7.81 -10.04
C GLU A 99 -10.61 7.85 -10.96
N ASN A 100 -10.59 6.91 -11.90
CA ASN A 100 -9.51 6.72 -12.86
C ASN A 100 -9.78 7.56 -14.11
#